data_AF-A0A354DI80-F1
#
_entry.id   AF-A0A354DI80-F1
#
_cell.length_a   1.000
_cell.length_b   1.000
_cell.length_c   1.000
_cell.angle_alpha   90.00
_cell.angle_beta   90.00
_cell.angle_gamma   90.00
#
_symmetry.space_group_name_H-M   'P 1'
#
loop_
_entity.id
_entity.type
_entity.pdbx_description
1 polymer ?
#
loop_
_entity_poly.entity_id
_entity_poly.type
_entity_poly.pdbx_seq_one_letter_code
_entity_poly.pdbx_strand_id
1 'polypeptide(L)'
;DRFANAVSLILLNEKTSFESFERMKGNFLDQILASQFSASDLINKGKYTGLDLSQPYHVIVIDYKKRKITLEEEFLKQEKILETTFRYFNENKQNILVSQRDGNLILFVSKEMEKNSNIYNEMKVFWDHLMGKYPKSDFKFGISKEGFDITAVATHYEEAVIALRMATGQKIVLFQSLGIVGVLISGKNITGIKMVAEQELGPLNKFKEPKVLELLK
;
A
#
# COMPACT_ATOMS: atom_id res chain seq x y z
N ASP A 1 35.14 21.14 -20.82
CA ASP A 1 34.12 20.48 -21.67
C ASP A 1 34.17 18.95 -21.66
N ARG A 2 35.29 18.29 -22.04
CA ARG A 2 35.36 16.81 -22.05
C ARG A 2 35.08 16.15 -20.69
N PHE A 3 35.61 16.72 -19.60
CA PHE A 3 35.35 16.24 -18.24
C PHE A 3 33.89 16.42 -17.81
N ALA A 4 33.28 17.58 -18.10
CA ALA A 4 31.88 17.83 -17.78
C ALA A 4 30.96 16.85 -18.52
N ASN A 5 31.22 16.60 -19.81
CA ASN A 5 30.47 15.62 -20.59
C ASN A 5 30.63 14.20 -20.05
N ALA A 6 31.85 13.80 -19.66
CA ALA A 6 32.09 12.49 -19.06
C ALA A 6 31.33 12.33 -17.74
N VAL A 7 31.35 13.34 -16.86
CA VAL A 7 30.60 13.34 -15.60
C VAL A 7 29.10 13.28 -15.85
N SER A 8 28.56 14.07 -16.78
CA SER A 8 27.14 14.03 -17.14
C SER A 8 26.71 12.65 -17.65
N LEU A 9 27.53 11.99 -18.46
CA LEU A 9 27.25 10.64 -18.95
C LEU A 9 27.26 9.59 -17.82
N ILE A 10 28.20 9.69 -16.89
CA ILE A 10 28.27 8.78 -15.72
C ILE A 10 27.01 8.94 -14.87
N LEU A 11 26.65 10.18 -14.51
CA LEU A 11 25.45 10.46 -13.71
C LEU A 11 24.16 10.01 -14.41
N LEU A 12 24.08 10.19 -15.73
CA LEU A 12 22.93 9.73 -16.52
C LEU A 12 22.83 8.20 -16.51
N ASN A 13 23.95 7.50 -16.63
CA ASN A 13 23.99 6.04 -16.58
C ASN A 13 23.60 5.51 -15.19
N GLU A 14 24.14 6.11 -14.12
CA GLU A 14 23.76 5.77 -12.75
C GLU A 14 22.26 5.97 -12.51
N LYS A 15 21.70 7.11 -12.94
CA LYS A 15 20.26 7.37 -12.86
C LYS A 15 19.46 6.32 -13.61
N THR A 16 19.84 6.02 -14.85
CA THR A 16 19.13 5.06 -15.71
C THR A 16 19.17 3.64 -15.12
N SER A 17 20.33 3.23 -14.60
CA SER A 17 20.51 1.93 -13.95
C SER A 17 19.64 1.82 -12.69
N PHE A 18 19.64 2.85 -11.84
CA PHE A 18 18.80 2.92 -10.65
C PHE A 18 17.30 2.82 -11.00
N GLU A 19 16.81 3.66 -11.91
CA GLU A 19 15.40 3.64 -12.31
C GLU A 19 14.99 2.30 -12.95
N SER A 20 15.88 1.69 -13.73
CA SER A 20 15.64 0.37 -14.33
C SER A 20 15.52 -0.72 -13.26
N PHE A 21 16.36 -0.67 -12.22
CA PHE A 21 16.29 -1.59 -11.10
C PHE A 21 15.01 -1.41 -10.28
N GLU A 22 14.62 -0.17 -9.99
CA GLU A 22 13.37 0.12 -9.30
C GLU A 22 12.13 -0.33 -10.10
N ARG A 23 12.13 -0.17 -11.43
CA ARG A 23 11.06 -0.70 -12.30
C ARG A 23 11.04 -2.23 -12.34
N MET A 24 12.19 -2.89 -12.31
CA MET A 24 12.27 -4.34 -12.19
C MET A 24 11.59 -4.82 -10.90
N LYS A 25 11.84 -4.14 -9.77
CA LYS A 25 11.16 -4.41 -8.50
C LYS A 25 9.65 -4.18 -8.58
N GLY A 26 9.21 -3.13 -9.29
CA GLY A 26 7.79 -2.87 -9.55
C GLY A 26 7.11 -3.99 -10.32
N ASN A 27 7.73 -4.46 -11.41
CA ASN A 27 7.23 -5.61 -12.18
C ASN A 27 7.14 -6.88 -11.32
N PHE A 28 8.07 -7.07 -10.40
CA PHE A 28 8.02 -8.19 -9.47
C PHE A 28 6.85 -8.06 -8.48
N LEU A 29 6.54 -6.85 -8.00
CA LEU A 29 5.34 -6.60 -7.20
C LEU A 29 4.05 -6.92 -7.98
N ASP A 30 3.99 -6.57 -9.27
CA ASP A 30 2.84 -6.93 -10.11
C ASP A 30 2.66 -8.45 -10.24
N GLN A 31 3.77 -9.19 -10.36
CA GLN A 31 3.75 -10.64 -10.40
C GLN A 31 3.29 -11.26 -9.07
N ILE A 32 3.69 -10.68 -7.93
CA ILE A 32 3.19 -11.07 -6.60
C ILE A 32 1.68 -10.83 -6.51
N LEU A 33 1.21 -9.64 -6.92
CA LEU A 33 -0.20 -9.27 -6.90
C LEU A 33 -1.06 -10.12 -7.83
N ALA A 34 -0.48 -10.62 -8.92
CA ALA A 34 -1.13 -11.54 -9.85
C ALA A 34 -1.11 -13.02 -9.37
N SER A 35 -0.53 -13.30 -8.19
CA SER A 35 -0.43 -14.65 -7.60
C SER A 35 0.19 -15.69 -8.55
N GLN A 36 1.17 -15.28 -9.36
CA GLN A 36 1.76 -16.11 -10.42
C GLN A 36 2.78 -17.14 -9.92
N PHE A 37 3.16 -17.08 -8.64
CA PHE A 37 4.27 -17.84 -8.09
C PHE A 37 3.91 -18.50 -6.76
N SER A 38 4.59 -19.60 -6.47
CA SER A 38 4.57 -20.22 -5.14
C SER A 38 5.31 -19.33 -4.12
N ALA A 39 5.05 -19.53 -2.82
CA ALA A 39 5.74 -18.80 -1.76
C ALA A 39 7.27 -18.94 -1.85
N SER A 40 7.78 -20.14 -2.13
CA SER A 40 9.22 -20.40 -2.26
C SER A 40 9.84 -19.67 -3.45
N ASP A 41 9.14 -19.59 -4.57
CA ASP A 41 9.62 -18.85 -5.75
C ASP A 41 9.65 -17.36 -5.48
N LEU A 42 8.62 -16.83 -4.81
CA LEU A 42 8.56 -15.44 -4.39
C LEU A 42 9.71 -15.09 -3.45
N ILE A 43 9.95 -15.90 -2.40
CA ILE A 43 11.05 -15.68 -1.45
C ILE A 43 12.40 -15.72 -2.18
N ASN A 44 12.62 -16.68 -3.07
CA ASN A 44 13.87 -16.78 -3.81
C ASN A 44 14.09 -15.61 -4.77
N LYS A 45 13.05 -15.15 -5.46
CA LYS A 45 13.12 -13.96 -6.33
C LYS A 45 13.26 -12.66 -5.53
N GLY A 46 12.64 -12.58 -4.35
CA GLY A 46 12.71 -11.42 -3.44
C GLY A 46 14.12 -11.13 -2.93
N LYS A 47 15.01 -12.13 -2.86
CA LYS A 47 16.41 -11.93 -2.49
C LYS A 47 17.12 -10.89 -3.37
N TYR A 48 16.72 -10.75 -4.63
CA TYR A 48 17.31 -9.79 -5.57
C TYR A 48 16.79 -8.36 -5.38
N THR A 49 15.73 -8.15 -4.59
CA THR A 49 15.13 -6.83 -4.36
C THR A 49 15.62 -6.17 -3.07
N GLY A 50 16.46 -6.85 -2.28
CA GLY A 50 16.93 -6.37 -0.98
C GLY A 50 15.86 -6.40 0.11
N LEU A 51 14.76 -7.12 -0.10
CA LEU A 51 13.67 -7.29 0.85
C LEU A 51 13.62 -8.72 1.37
N ASP A 52 13.42 -8.86 2.68
CA ASP A 52 13.03 -10.13 3.27
C ASP A 52 11.51 -10.30 3.21
N LEU A 53 11.03 -11.05 2.22
CA LEU A 53 9.60 -11.35 2.03
C LEU A 53 9.04 -12.34 3.06
N SER A 54 9.86 -12.87 3.96
CA SER A 54 9.40 -13.68 5.10
C SER A 54 8.95 -12.83 6.28
N GLN A 55 9.30 -11.54 6.29
CA GLN A 55 8.87 -10.61 7.34
C GLN A 55 7.40 -10.21 7.17
N PRO A 56 6.73 -9.81 8.25
CA PRO A 56 5.42 -9.19 8.15
C PRO A 56 5.47 -7.93 7.29
N TYR A 57 4.36 -7.57 6.66
CA TYR A 57 4.30 -6.48 5.69
C TYR A 57 2.97 -5.75 5.71
N HIS A 58 2.97 -4.57 5.08
CA HIS A 58 1.77 -3.83 4.71
C HIS A 58 1.76 -3.57 3.20
N VAL A 59 0.56 -3.55 2.62
CA VAL A 59 0.30 -3.04 1.28
C VAL A 59 -0.35 -1.67 1.41
N ILE A 60 0.16 -0.69 0.67
CA ILE A 60 -0.37 0.67 0.65
C ILE A 60 -0.77 1.00 -0.78
N VAL A 61 -1.98 1.55 -0.95
CA VAL A 61 -2.46 2.06 -2.23
C VAL A 61 -2.63 3.57 -2.11
N ILE A 62 -2.01 4.30 -3.03
CA ILE A 62 -1.97 5.76 -3.03
C ILE A 62 -2.70 6.26 -4.28
N ASP A 63 -3.78 7.02 -4.05
CA ASP A 63 -4.42 7.83 -5.06
C ASP A 63 -3.84 9.25 -5.03
N TYR A 64 -3.70 9.84 -6.21
CA TYR A 64 -3.22 11.20 -6.42
C TYR A 64 -3.90 11.88 -7.61
N LYS A 65 -5.03 11.30 -8.05
CA LYS A 65 -5.78 11.77 -9.22
C LYS A 65 -6.41 13.11 -8.94
N LYS A 66 -6.37 13.96 -9.96
CA LYS A 66 -7.22 15.16 -10.06
C LYS A 66 -8.15 14.97 -11.24
N ARG A 67 -9.39 15.45 -11.10
CA ARG A 67 -10.32 15.52 -12.23
C ARG A 67 -9.86 16.65 -13.16
N LYS A 68 -9.70 16.35 -14.45
CA LYS A 68 -9.39 17.27 -15.57
C LYS A 68 -7.90 17.60 -15.80
N ILE A 69 -7.14 16.63 -16.31
CA ILE A 69 -5.86 16.85 -17.01
C ILE A 69 -5.86 16.03 -18.30
N THR A 70 -5.01 16.38 -19.26
CA THR A 70 -4.81 15.57 -20.47
C THR A 70 -4.11 14.25 -20.12
N LEU A 71 -4.21 13.25 -21.02
CA LEU A 71 -3.54 11.96 -20.83
C LEU A 71 -2.01 12.10 -20.71
N GLU A 72 -1.42 13.02 -21.49
CA GLU A 72 0.03 13.28 -21.48
C GLU A 72 0.49 13.90 -20.16
N GLU A 73 -0.27 14.87 -19.64
CA GLU A 73 -0.01 15.46 -18.32
C GLU A 73 -0.20 14.45 -17.20
N GLU A 74 -1.18 13.55 -17.32
CA GLU A 74 -1.39 12.45 -16.39
C GLU A 74 -0.18 11.54 -16.36
N PHE A 75 0.27 11.05 -17.52
CA PHE A 75 1.44 10.19 -17.62
C PHE A 75 2.71 10.85 -17.04
N LEU A 76 2.97 12.11 -17.41
CA LEU A 76 4.13 12.85 -16.89
C LEU A 76 4.05 13.04 -15.36
N LYS A 77 2.85 13.25 -14.82
CA LYS A 77 2.64 13.36 -13.37
C LYS A 77 2.88 12.02 -12.68
N GLN A 78 2.36 10.93 -13.23
CA GLN A 78 2.54 9.57 -12.71
C GLN A 78 4.04 9.22 -12.63
N GLU A 79 4.80 9.49 -13.69
CA GLU A 79 6.24 9.24 -13.74
C GLU A 79 7.02 10.07 -12.71
N LYS A 80 6.68 11.36 -12.56
CA LYS A 80 7.31 12.22 -11.54
C LYS A 80 7.05 11.75 -10.11
N ILE A 81 5.83 11.27 -9.83
CA ILE A 81 5.46 10.75 -8.51
C ILE A 81 6.19 9.42 -8.24
N LEU A 82 6.30 8.56 -9.25
CA LEU A 82 7.07 7.31 -9.15
C LEU A 82 8.54 7.57 -8.83
N GLU A 83 9.21 8.44 -9.60
CA GLU A 83 10.61 8.81 -9.37
C GLU A 83 10.81 9.43 -7.98
N THR A 84 9.87 10.28 -7.54
CA THR A 84 9.90 10.86 -6.19
C THR A 84 9.79 9.79 -5.12
N THR A 85 8.95 8.79 -5.33
CA THR A 85 8.76 7.68 -4.39
C THR A 85 10.04 6.86 -4.29
N PHE A 86 10.61 6.44 -5.44
CA PHE A 86 11.88 5.71 -5.46
C PHE A 86 12.98 6.46 -4.71
N ARG A 87 13.11 7.76 -4.99
CA ARG A 87 14.12 8.61 -4.36
C ARG A 87 13.93 8.73 -2.86
N TYR A 88 12.70 8.99 -2.41
CA TYR A 88 12.38 9.16 -1.00
C TYR A 88 12.79 7.92 -0.19
N PHE A 89 12.39 6.73 -0.62
CA PHE A 89 12.70 5.50 0.13
C PHE A 89 14.17 5.11 0.03
N ASN A 90 14.81 5.34 -1.12
CA ASN A 90 16.24 5.12 -1.27
C ASN A 90 17.10 6.04 -0.38
N GLU A 91 16.78 7.34 -0.32
CA GLU A 91 17.47 8.32 0.55
C GLU A 91 17.33 7.97 2.04
N ASN A 92 16.17 7.41 2.43
CA ASN A 92 15.92 6.93 3.78
C ASN A 92 16.45 5.50 4.04
N LYS A 93 17.14 4.88 3.07
CA LYS A 93 17.66 3.50 3.16
C LYS A 93 16.59 2.46 3.50
N GLN A 94 15.39 2.68 2.99
CA GLN A 94 14.24 1.82 3.18
C GLN A 94 14.01 1.03 1.89
N ASN A 95 14.26 -0.28 1.92
CA ASN A 95 13.93 -1.13 0.79
C ASN A 95 12.43 -1.37 0.78
N ILE A 96 11.79 -1.03 -0.34
CA ILE A 96 10.36 -1.29 -0.59
C ILE A 96 10.18 -1.76 -2.04
N LEU A 97 9.03 -2.38 -2.34
CA LEU A 97 8.58 -2.55 -3.73
C LEU A 97 7.54 -1.48 -4.03
N VAL A 98 7.62 -0.91 -5.23
CA VAL A 98 6.67 0.10 -5.71
C VAL A 98 6.25 -0.24 -7.12
N SER A 99 4.95 -0.30 -7.35
CA SER A 99 4.35 -0.49 -8.68
C SER A 99 3.28 0.56 -8.95
N GLN A 100 2.87 0.68 -10.21
CA GLN A 100 1.71 1.46 -10.63
C GLN A 100 0.66 0.57 -11.25
N ARG A 101 -0.59 0.70 -10.80
CA ARG A 101 -1.72 -0.06 -11.33
C ARG A 101 -2.99 0.78 -11.27
N ASP A 102 -3.75 0.78 -12.36
CA ASP A 102 -5.03 1.51 -12.50
C ASP A 102 -4.96 2.99 -12.11
N GLY A 103 -3.80 3.63 -12.36
CA GLY A 103 -3.52 5.03 -12.03
C GLY A 103 -3.28 5.31 -10.53
N ASN A 104 -3.06 4.26 -9.73
CA ASN A 104 -2.64 4.36 -8.33
C ASN A 104 -1.19 3.88 -8.19
N LEU A 105 -0.51 4.36 -7.15
CA LEU A 105 0.77 3.80 -6.72
C LEU A 105 0.50 2.70 -5.69
N ILE A 106 1.21 1.58 -5.79
CA ILE A 106 1.12 0.46 -4.86
C ILE A 106 2.48 0.28 -4.23
N LEU A 107 2.52 0.27 -2.90
CA LEU A 107 3.74 0.02 -2.13
C LEU A 107 3.57 -1.29 -1.37
N PHE A 108 4.62 -2.11 -1.39
CA PHE A 108 4.82 -3.21 -0.45
C PHE A 108 5.93 -2.78 0.50
N VAL A 109 5.61 -2.75 1.80
CA VAL A 109 6.51 -2.30 2.85
C VAL A 109 6.65 -3.41 3.87
N SER A 110 7.87 -3.86 4.13
CA SER A 110 8.12 -4.79 5.23
C SER A 110 8.07 -4.07 6.57
N LYS A 111 7.71 -4.80 7.62
CA LYS A 111 7.66 -4.30 9.00
C LYS A 111 9.04 -3.90 9.53
N GLU A 112 10.12 -4.25 8.84
CA GLU A 112 11.45 -3.73 9.16
C GLU A 112 11.54 -2.20 9.03
N MET A 113 10.66 -1.57 8.25
CA MET A 113 10.52 -0.12 8.19
C MET A 113 10.05 0.47 9.53
N GLU A 114 9.31 -0.29 10.33
CA GLU A 114 8.65 0.16 11.56
C GLU A 114 9.54 0.10 12.82
N LYS A 115 10.86 -0.05 12.67
CA LYS A 115 11.78 -0.22 13.82
C LYS A 115 11.66 0.88 14.88
N ASN A 116 11.33 2.10 14.47
CA ASN A 116 11.25 3.27 15.36
C ASN A 116 9.85 3.91 15.43
N SER A 117 8.86 3.38 14.71
CA SER A 117 7.52 3.98 14.58
C SER A 117 6.54 2.99 13.97
N ASN A 118 5.23 3.26 14.05
CA ASN A 118 4.23 2.44 13.37
C ASN A 118 4.05 2.85 11.90
N ILE A 119 3.48 1.95 11.09
CA ILE A 119 3.23 2.18 9.67
C ILE A 119 2.46 3.47 9.37
N TYR A 120 1.50 3.86 10.22
CA TYR A 120 0.73 5.09 10.01
C TYR A 120 1.63 6.33 10.04
N ASN A 121 2.53 6.41 11.02
CA ASN A 121 3.46 7.53 11.16
C ASN A 121 4.47 7.56 10.02
N GLU A 122 5.03 6.41 9.62
CA GLU A 122 5.95 6.32 8.47
C GLU A 122 5.26 6.82 7.19
N MET A 123 4.02 6.37 6.95
CA MET A 123 3.23 6.80 5.80
C MET A 123 2.79 8.27 5.90
N LYS A 124 2.60 8.80 7.11
CA LYS A 124 2.31 10.22 7.33
C LYS A 124 3.49 11.10 6.94
N VAL A 125 4.71 10.73 7.34
CA VAL A 125 5.93 11.47 6.95
C VAL A 125 6.10 11.43 5.43
N PHE A 126 5.87 10.28 4.81
CA PHE A 126 5.91 10.17 3.35
C PHE A 126 4.81 11.00 2.66
N TRP A 127 3.59 11.00 3.21
CA TRP A 127 2.49 11.84 2.73
C TRP A 127 2.83 13.34 2.82
N ASP A 128 3.41 13.79 3.94
CA ASP A 128 3.85 15.18 4.14
C ASP A 128 4.94 15.55 3.11
N HIS A 129 5.87 14.64 2.81
CA HIS A 129 6.87 14.83 1.75
C HIS A 129 6.24 15.02 0.37
N LEU A 130 5.28 14.15 0.00
CA LEU A 130 4.57 14.25 -1.28
C LEU A 130 3.78 15.56 -1.40
N MET A 131 3.12 15.99 -0.32
CA MET A 131 2.38 17.25 -0.30
C MET A 131 3.29 18.48 -0.35
N GLY A 132 4.47 18.43 0.26
CA GLY A 132 5.47 19.48 0.14
C GLY A 132 5.95 19.66 -1.30
N LYS A 133 6.14 18.55 -2.03
CA LYS A 133 6.60 18.58 -3.43
C LYS A 133 5.49 18.86 -4.44
N TYR A 134 4.27 18.41 -4.16
CA TYR A 134 3.11 18.55 -5.04
C TYR A 134 1.89 19.10 -4.27
N PRO A 135 1.93 20.36 -3.81
CA PRO A 135 0.88 20.94 -2.95
C PRO A 135 -0.49 21.05 -3.62
N LYS A 136 -0.54 20.93 -4.96
CA LYS A 136 -1.77 20.92 -5.74
C LYS A 136 -2.35 19.51 -5.94
N SER A 137 -1.74 18.45 -5.43
CA SER A 137 -2.31 17.09 -5.51
C SER A 137 -3.20 16.80 -4.31
N ASP A 138 -4.13 15.85 -4.46
CA ASP A 138 -4.94 15.32 -3.37
C ASP A 138 -4.50 13.87 -3.12
N PHE A 139 -3.45 13.70 -2.31
CA PHE A 139 -2.93 12.37 -2.00
C PHE A 139 -3.79 11.70 -0.93
N LYS A 140 -4.23 10.48 -1.21
CA LYS A 140 -4.95 9.64 -0.26
C LYS A 140 -4.36 8.25 -0.21
N PHE A 141 -4.19 7.71 0.99
CA PHE A 141 -3.54 6.43 1.23
C PHE A 141 -4.55 5.48 1.88
N GLY A 142 -4.70 4.29 1.31
CA GLY A 142 -5.30 3.15 1.97
C GLY A 142 -4.21 2.16 2.36
N ILE A 143 -4.21 1.72 3.61
CA ILE A 143 -3.21 0.80 4.16
C ILE A 143 -3.91 -0.50 4.56
N SER A 144 -3.40 -1.65 4.11
CA SER A 144 -3.91 -2.97 4.49
C SER A 144 -3.70 -3.27 5.98
N LYS A 145 -4.28 -4.37 6.48
CA LYS A 145 -3.79 -4.94 7.75
C LYS A 145 -2.37 -5.51 7.56
N GLU A 146 -1.73 -5.86 8.66
CA GLU A 146 -0.44 -6.57 8.64
C GLU A 146 -0.62 -7.98 8.04
N GLY A 147 0.17 -8.28 7.01
CA GLY A 147 0.25 -9.59 6.39
C GLY A 147 1.48 -10.36 6.87
N PHE A 148 1.34 -11.68 7.03
CA PHE A 148 2.41 -12.58 7.49
C PHE A 148 2.80 -13.63 6.45
N ASP A 149 2.03 -13.74 5.37
CA ASP A 149 2.24 -14.69 4.27
C ASP A 149 2.27 -13.92 2.95
N ILE A 150 3.37 -14.03 2.22
CA ILE A 150 3.59 -13.35 0.94
C ILE A 150 2.58 -13.78 -0.14
N THR A 151 2.00 -14.97 -0.03
CA THR A 151 0.96 -15.43 -0.98
C THR A 151 -0.36 -14.69 -0.78
N ALA A 152 -0.58 -14.08 0.40
CA ALA A 152 -1.77 -13.31 0.73
C ALA A 152 -1.70 -11.84 0.27
N VAL A 153 -0.64 -11.39 -0.41
CA VAL A 153 -0.46 -9.98 -0.81
C VAL A 153 -1.62 -9.47 -1.65
N ALA A 154 -2.18 -10.29 -2.54
CA ALA A 154 -3.36 -9.91 -3.33
C ALA A 154 -4.57 -9.58 -2.44
N THR A 155 -4.79 -10.34 -1.36
CA THR A 155 -5.85 -10.06 -0.39
C THR A 155 -5.59 -8.74 0.36
N HIS A 156 -4.36 -8.51 0.80
CA HIS A 156 -3.97 -7.26 1.47
C HIS A 156 -4.06 -6.05 0.55
N TYR A 157 -3.79 -6.23 -0.75
CA TYR A 157 -4.02 -5.19 -1.75
C TYR A 157 -5.50 -4.81 -1.84
N GLU A 158 -6.42 -5.77 -1.87
CA GLU A 158 -7.87 -5.47 -1.85
C GLU A 158 -8.29 -4.72 -0.58
N GLU A 159 -7.74 -5.08 0.59
CA GLU A 159 -7.97 -4.36 1.84
C GLU A 159 -7.50 -2.90 1.76
N ALA A 160 -6.31 -2.66 1.22
CA ALA A 160 -5.78 -1.32 1.01
C ALA A 160 -6.64 -0.51 0.01
N VAL A 161 -7.13 -1.14 -1.06
CA VAL A 161 -8.08 -0.50 -2.00
C VAL A 161 -9.39 -0.13 -1.29
N ILE A 162 -9.93 -0.99 -0.43
CA ILE A 162 -11.14 -0.69 0.35
C ILE A 162 -10.89 0.48 1.29
N ALA A 163 -9.77 0.47 2.03
CA ALA A 163 -9.37 1.57 2.91
C ALA A 163 -9.26 2.90 2.15
N LEU A 164 -8.64 2.89 0.97
CA LEU A 164 -8.53 4.07 0.11
C LEU A 164 -9.90 4.60 -0.33
N ARG A 165 -10.83 3.71 -0.73
CA ARG A 165 -12.19 4.11 -1.13
C ARG A 165 -12.98 4.72 0.04
N MET A 166 -12.70 4.29 1.26
CA MET A 166 -13.31 4.80 2.49
C MET A 166 -12.62 6.07 3.03
N ALA A 167 -11.59 6.59 2.36
CA ALA A 167 -10.92 7.85 2.69
C ALA A 167 -11.79 9.09 2.36
N THR A 168 -13.01 9.11 2.88
CA THR A 168 -13.93 10.25 2.80
C THR A 168 -13.49 11.32 3.80
N GLY A 169 -12.64 12.25 3.35
CA GLY A 169 -12.14 13.37 4.15
C GLY A 169 -10.88 13.07 4.98
N GLN A 170 -10.52 11.80 5.16
CA GLN A 170 -9.24 11.39 5.74
C GLN A 170 -8.17 11.22 4.65
N LYS A 171 -6.93 11.56 4.98
CA LYS A 171 -5.79 11.47 4.05
C LYS A 171 -5.15 10.09 4.04
N ILE A 172 -5.16 9.40 5.17
CA ILE A 172 -4.57 8.08 5.37
C ILE A 172 -5.58 7.27 6.17
N VAL A 173 -5.96 6.09 5.67
CA VAL A 173 -6.91 5.19 6.31
C VAL A 173 -6.28 3.81 6.43
N LEU A 174 -6.31 3.25 7.64
CA LEU A 174 -5.92 1.85 7.87
C LEU A 174 -7.16 0.98 7.73
N PHE A 175 -7.04 -0.13 7.01
CA PHE A 175 -8.15 -1.08 6.88
C PHE A 175 -8.64 -1.57 8.25
N GLN A 176 -7.73 -1.78 9.20
CA GLN A 176 -8.05 -2.21 10.55
C GLN A 176 -8.92 -1.18 11.32
N SER A 177 -8.84 0.11 10.99
CA SER A 177 -9.68 1.13 11.64
C SER A 177 -11.11 1.19 11.09
N LEU A 178 -11.42 0.46 10.01
CA LEU A 178 -12.78 0.39 9.46
C LEU A 178 -13.69 -0.56 10.25
N GLY A 179 -13.12 -1.45 11.07
CA GLY A 179 -13.86 -2.45 11.84
C GLY A 179 -14.85 -3.24 10.98
N ILE A 180 -16.11 -3.28 11.43
CA ILE A 180 -17.22 -3.99 10.79
C ILE A 180 -17.47 -3.55 9.34
N VAL A 181 -17.30 -2.26 9.03
CA VAL A 181 -17.54 -1.71 7.70
C VAL A 181 -16.53 -2.26 6.70
N GLY A 182 -15.27 -2.41 7.11
CA GLY A 182 -14.23 -3.04 6.29
C GLY A 182 -14.56 -4.49 5.93
N VAL A 183 -15.08 -5.24 6.91
CA VAL A 183 -15.49 -6.64 6.72
C VAL A 183 -16.67 -6.76 5.76
N LEU A 184 -17.72 -5.93 5.92
CA LEU A 184 -18.92 -5.98 5.08
C LEU A 184 -18.64 -5.57 3.62
N ILE A 185 -17.80 -4.56 3.40
CA ILE A 185 -17.46 -4.07 2.05
C ILE A 185 -16.51 -5.03 1.32
N SER A 186 -15.70 -5.82 2.05
CA SER A 186 -14.80 -6.79 1.43
C SER A 186 -15.52 -7.87 0.60
N GLY A 187 -16.85 -8.01 0.74
CA GLY A 187 -17.79 -8.61 -0.21
C GLY A 187 -17.63 -10.11 -0.51
N LYS A 188 -16.48 -10.71 -0.19
CA LYS A 188 -16.12 -12.11 -0.47
C LYS A 188 -16.01 -12.95 0.80
N ASN A 189 -16.19 -12.36 1.97
CA ASN A 189 -15.92 -13.03 3.23
C ASN A 189 -17.21 -13.33 4.01
N ILE A 190 -17.95 -14.36 3.58
CA ILE A 190 -19.12 -14.86 4.32
C ILE A 190 -18.76 -15.25 5.76
N THR A 191 -17.50 -15.66 5.97
CA THR A 191 -16.92 -15.95 7.29
C THR A 191 -16.72 -14.67 8.10
N GLY A 192 -16.29 -13.57 7.47
CA GLY A 192 -16.20 -12.25 8.08
C GLY A 192 -17.57 -11.71 8.49
N ILE A 193 -18.57 -11.85 7.62
CA ILE A 193 -19.97 -11.49 7.93
C ILE A 193 -20.49 -12.33 9.12
N LYS A 194 -20.19 -13.63 9.17
CA LYS A 194 -20.54 -14.51 10.30
C LYS A 194 -19.84 -14.11 11.60
N MET A 195 -18.53 -13.85 11.56
CA MET A 195 -17.76 -13.45 12.74
C MET A 195 -18.27 -12.13 13.33
N VAL A 196 -18.60 -11.18 12.46
CA VAL A 196 -19.24 -9.92 12.84
C VAL A 196 -20.62 -10.16 13.45
N ALA A 197 -21.46 -10.99 12.82
CA ALA A 197 -22.77 -11.33 13.36
C ALA A 197 -22.63 -12.00 14.74
N GLU A 198 -21.63 -12.85 14.95
CA GLU A 198 -21.36 -13.47 16.25
C GLU A 198 -20.82 -12.48 17.29
N GLN A 199 -20.01 -11.50 16.90
CA GLN A 199 -19.50 -10.49 17.85
C GLN A 199 -20.58 -9.49 18.27
N GLU A 200 -21.38 -9.00 17.32
CA GLU A 200 -22.41 -7.99 17.57
C GLU A 200 -23.72 -8.60 18.10
N LEU A 201 -24.13 -9.77 17.56
CA LEU A 201 -25.40 -10.42 17.90
C LEU A 201 -25.23 -11.65 18.82
N GLY A 202 -24.02 -12.19 18.95
CA GLY A 202 -23.76 -13.30 19.89
C GLY A 202 -24.02 -12.95 21.36
N PRO A 203 -23.76 -11.72 21.83
CA PRO A 203 -24.22 -11.28 23.15
C PRO A 203 -25.74 -11.28 23.28
N LEU A 204 -26.48 -10.98 22.19
CA LEU A 204 -27.96 -11.04 22.18
C LEU A 204 -28.50 -12.46 22.36
N ASN A 205 -27.78 -13.47 21.87
CA ASN A 205 -28.11 -14.87 22.09
C ASN A 205 -27.93 -15.35 23.54
N LYS A 206 -27.21 -14.59 24.39
CA LYS A 206 -27.09 -14.88 25.84
C LYS A 206 -28.27 -14.35 26.65
N PHE A 207 -29.08 -13.44 26.09
CA PHE A 207 -30.28 -12.92 26.74
C PHE A 207 -31.50 -13.76 26.37
N LYS A 208 -31.48 -15.06 26.73
CA LYS A 208 -32.69 -15.88 26.85
C LYS A 208 -33.37 -15.73 28.22
N GLU A 209 -32.98 -14.72 28.99
CA GLU A 209 -33.69 -14.36 30.21
C GLU A 209 -34.87 -13.44 29.86
N PRO A 210 -36.12 -13.82 30.21
CA PRO A 210 -37.33 -13.05 29.87
C PRO A 210 -37.29 -11.58 30.30
N LYS A 211 -36.48 -11.25 31.32
CA LYS A 211 -36.38 -9.92 31.92
C LYS A 211 -35.64 -8.89 31.07
N VAL A 212 -34.77 -9.31 30.15
CA VAL A 212 -34.00 -8.39 29.30
C VAL A 212 -34.75 -8.05 28.00
N LEU A 213 -35.72 -8.88 27.61
CA LEU A 213 -36.59 -8.63 26.46
C LEU A 213 -37.55 -7.43 26.66
N GLU A 214 -37.83 -7.04 27.91
CA GLU A 214 -38.64 -5.84 28.20
C GLU A 214 -37.89 -4.53 27.96
N LEU A 215 -36.56 -4.55 27.90
CA LEU A 215 -35.71 -3.36 27.66
C LEU A 215 -35.42 -3.12 26.17
N LEU A 216 -35.90 -4.00 25.28
CA LEU A 216 -35.74 -3.94 23.82
C LEU A 216 -37.01 -3.46 23.09
N LYS A 217 -37.99 -2.91 23.82
CA LYS A 217 -39.18 -2.24 23.27
C LYS A 217 -39.04 -0.73 23.28
#